data_AF-A0A955J3N2-F1
#
_entry.id   AF-A0A955J3N2-F1
#
_cell.length_a   1.000
_cell.length_b   1.000
_cell.length_c   1.000
_cell.angle_alpha   90.00
_cell.angle_beta   90.00
_cell.angle_gamma   90.00
#
_symmetry.space_group_name_H-M   'P 1'
#
loop_
_entity.id
_entity.type
_entity.pdbx_description
1 polymer ?
#
loop_
_entity_poly.entity_id
_entity_poly.type
_entity_poly.pdbx_seq_one_letter_code
_entity_poly.pdbx_strand_id
1 'polypeptide(L)'
;MQITDRQFALRSPHVPTGDQPQAIEGIVSRLERLAPAVTLMGATGTGKTFTMAHVIQRMQRPTLILSHNKTLAAQLYEEMKELFPDNAVSYFVNANDFFF
;
A
#
# COMPACT_ATOMS: atom_id res chain seq x y z
N MET A 1 16.96 12.10 20.77
CA MET A 1 16.06 11.06 20.22
C MET A 1 16.23 11.08 18.71
N GLN A 2 17.03 10.16 18.15
CA GLN A 2 17.20 10.09 16.70
C GLN A 2 15.97 9.37 16.12
N ILE A 3 15.09 10.09 15.44
CA ILE A 3 14.14 9.46 14.53
C ILE A 3 15.01 8.89 13.41
N THR A 4 15.21 7.58 13.41
CA THR A 4 15.86 6.93 12.27
C THR A 4 14.90 7.08 11.10
N ASP A 5 15.25 7.91 10.13
CA ASP A 5 14.49 8.16 8.89
C ASP A 5 14.46 6.87 8.06
N ARG A 6 13.67 5.88 8.50
CA ARG A 6 13.54 4.60 7.79
C ARG A 6 12.62 4.82 6.62
N GLN A 7 13.23 5.05 5.46
CA GLN A 7 12.53 5.10 4.19
C GLN A 7 11.76 3.79 3.95
N PHE A 8 10.57 3.88 3.37
CA PHE A 8 9.86 2.73 2.84
C PHE A 8 10.66 2.14 1.68
N ALA A 9 11.05 0.87 1.79
CA ALA A 9 11.89 0.17 0.84
C ALA A 9 11.17 -1.08 0.35
N LEU A 10 10.60 -0.98 -0.85
CA LEU A 10 9.89 -2.06 -1.52
C LEU A 10 10.91 -3.11 -2.02
N ARG A 11 10.65 -4.38 -1.69
CA ARG A 11 11.38 -5.55 -2.18
C ARG A 11 10.47 -6.37 -3.07
N SER A 12 10.88 -6.56 -4.32
CA SER A 12 10.19 -7.44 -5.26
C SER A 12 11.15 -7.84 -6.38
N PRO A 13 11.08 -9.10 -6.86
CA PRO A 13 11.78 -9.50 -8.09
C PRO A 13 11.09 -8.96 -9.35
N HIS A 14 9.87 -8.42 -9.22
CA HIS A 14 9.08 -7.90 -10.33
C HIS A 14 9.16 -6.37 -10.41
N VAL A 15 9.03 -5.85 -11.63
CA VAL A 15 8.91 -4.41 -11.89
C VAL A 15 7.48 -4.09 -12.34
N PRO A 16 7.00 -2.84 -12.15
CA PRO A 16 5.69 -2.44 -12.67
C PRO A 16 5.59 -2.67 -14.18
N THR A 17 4.50 -3.28 -14.63
CA THR A 17 4.25 -3.60 -16.05
C THR A 17 2.85 -3.19 -16.49
N GLY A 18 2.59 -3.20 -17.82
CA GLY A 18 1.32 -2.77 -18.38
C GLY A 18 0.99 -1.32 -18.01
N ASP A 19 -0.22 -1.09 -17.50
CA ASP A 19 -0.69 0.25 -17.11
C ASP A 19 -0.19 0.70 -15.72
N GLN A 20 0.49 -0.18 -14.96
CA GLN A 20 0.93 0.13 -13.60
C GLN A 20 1.88 1.34 -13.51
N PRO A 21 2.92 1.50 -14.37
CA PRO A 21 3.81 2.66 -14.29
C PRO A 21 3.07 3.99 -14.43
N GLN A 22 2.15 4.07 -15.40
CA GLN A 22 1.35 5.27 -15.63
C GLN A 22 0.39 5.54 -14.46
N ALA A 23 -0.23 4.50 -13.90
CA ALA A 23 -1.10 4.63 -12.74
C ALA A 23 -0.33 5.13 -11.50
N ILE A 24 0.87 4.60 -11.26
CA ILE A 24 1.75 5.03 -10.15
C ILE A 24 2.08 6.52 -10.29
N GLU A 25 2.63 6.93 -11.44
CA GLU A 25 3.00 8.33 -11.70
C GLU A 25 1.78 9.27 -11.60
N GLY A 26 0.64 8.87 -12.16
CA GLY A 26 -0.59 9.63 -12.10
C GLY A 26 -1.10 9.85 -10.67
N ILE A 27 -1.00 8.82 -9.81
CA ILE A 27 -1.39 8.94 -8.40
C ILE A 27 -0.40 9.83 -7.64
N VAL A 28 0.91 9.55 -7.75
CA VAL A 28 1.97 10.31 -7.06
C VAL A 28 1.87 11.79 -7.41
N SER A 29 1.80 12.13 -8.69
CA SER A 29 1.71 13.52 -9.15
C SER A 29 0.49 14.26 -8.58
N ARG A 30 -0.67 13.59 -8.47
CA ARG A 30 -1.87 14.19 -7.88
C ARG A 30 -1.74 14.37 -6.37
N LEU A 31 -1.13 13.41 -5.67
CA LEU A 31 -0.91 13.49 -4.23
C LEU A 31 0.10 14.59 -3.87
N GLU A 32 1.17 14.76 -4.65
CA GLU A 32 2.16 15.85 -4.49
C GLU A 32 1.52 17.23 -4.72
N ARG A 33 0.54 17.32 -5.62
CA ARG A 33 -0.29 18.51 -5.83
C ARG A 33 -1.39 18.71 -4.77
N LEU A 34 -1.32 17.94 -3.67
CA LEU A 34 -2.27 18.00 -2.56
C LEU A 34 -3.73 17.77 -2.98
N ALA A 35 -3.96 16.94 -4.00
CA ALA A 35 -5.31 16.54 -4.38
C ALA A 35 -6.01 15.90 -3.15
N PRO A 36 -7.24 16.34 -2.81
CA PRO A 36 -7.92 15.85 -1.60
C PRO A 36 -8.31 14.37 -1.72
N ALA A 37 -8.51 13.87 -2.94
CA ALA A 37 -8.81 12.48 -3.22
C ALA A 37 -8.27 12.05 -4.59
N VAL A 38 -7.79 10.81 -4.66
CA VAL A 38 -7.30 10.16 -5.88
C VAL A 38 -7.86 8.74 -5.92
N THR A 39 -8.39 8.34 -7.09
CA THR A 39 -8.96 7.01 -7.29
C THR A 39 -8.11 6.24 -8.28
N LEU A 40 -7.65 5.05 -7.89
CA LEU A 40 -7.04 4.07 -8.78
C LEU A 40 -8.14 3.23 -9.42
N MET A 41 -8.43 3.44 -10.71
CA MET A 41 -9.31 2.55 -11.47
C MET A 41 -8.49 1.37 -11.99
N GLY A 42 -8.69 0.18 -11.41
CA GLY A 42 -7.95 -1.02 -11.80
C GLY A 42 -8.83 -2.27 -11.78
N ALA A 43 -8.79 -3.03 -12.87
CA ALA A 43 -9.51 -4.31 -12.98
C ALA A 43 -9.01 -5.34 -11.95
N THR A 44 -9.76 -6.43 -11.78
CA THR A 44 -9.32 -7.56 -10.94
C THR A 44 -8.12 -8.25 -11.59
N GLY A 45 -7.13 -8.65 -10.78
CA GLY A 45 -5.92 -9.31 -11.28
C GLY A 45 -4.82 -8.39 -11.84
N THR A 46 -5.01 -7.06 -11.85
CA THR A 46 -4.00 -6.12 -12.39
C THR A 46 -2.91 -5.70 -11.40
N GLY A 47 -2.85 -6.32 -10.22
CA GLY A 47 -1.81 -6.03 -9.21
C GLY A 47 -2.00 -4.69 -8.48
N LYS A 48 -3.22 -4.34 -8.08
CA LYS A 48 -3.52 -3.09 -7.35
C LYS A 48 -2.67 -2.90 -6.09
N THR A 49 -2.45 -3.96 -5.31
CA THR A 49 -1.59 -3.90 -4.12
C THR A 49 -0.18 -3.48 -4.50
N PHE A 50 0.39 -4.09 -5.54
CA PHE A 50 1.74 -3.79 -6.03
C PHE A 50 1.86 -2.34 -6.55
N THR A 51 0.87 -1.87 -7.31
CA THR A 51 0.75 -0.46 -7.72
C THR A 51 0.76 0.48 -6.50
N MET A 52 -0.07 0.21 -5.49
CA MET A 52 -0.14 1.04 -4.29
C MET A 52 1.12 0.96 -3.42
N ALA A 53 1.80 -0.18 -3.38
CA ALA A 53 3.09 -0.32 -2.71
C ALA A 53 4.15 0.59 -3.35
N HIS A 54 4.22 0.65 -4.68
CA HIS A 54 5.10 1.59 -5.37
C HIS A 54 4.74 3.06 -5.07
N VAL A 55 3.44 3.38 -4.96
CA VAL A 55 2.99 4.72 -4.55
C VAL A 55 3.46 5.03 -3.11
N ILE A 56 3.31 4.10 -2.16
CA ILE A 56 3.76 4.27 -0.77
C ILE A 56 5.27 4.51 -0.71
N GLN A 57 6.06 3.71 -1.45
CA GLN A 57 7.51 3.90 -1.57
C GLN A 57 7.86 5.26 -2.17
N ARG A 58 7.15 5.75 -3.19
CA ARG A 58 7.44 7.08 -3.77
C ARG A 58 7.07 8.21 -2.81
N MET A 59 5.94 8.09 -2.13
CA MET A 59 5.42 9.16 -1.28
C MET A 59 6.13 9.28 0.07
N GLN A 60 6.75 8.20 0.56
CA GLN A 60 7.48 8.18 1.83
C GLN A 60 6.64 8.67 3.03
N ARG A 61 5.38 8.25 3.10
CA ARG A 61 4.42 8.67 4.12
C ARG A 61 3.86 7.47 4.89
N PRO A 62 3.74 7.53 6.22
CA PRO A 62 2.97 6.57 6.99
C PRO A 62 1.58 6.40 6.39
N THR A 63 1.21 5.15 6.08
CA THR A 63 0.01 4.85 5.29
C THR A 63 -0.90 3.92 6.10
N LEU A 64 -2.19 4.26 6.14
CA LEU A 64 -3.24 3.41 6.69
C LEU A 64 -4.03 2.78 5.54
N ILE A 65 -4.07 1.46 5.49
CA ILE A 65 -4.87 0.71 4.52
C ILE A 65 -6.12 0.20 5.23
N LEU A 66 -7.28 0.59 4.72
CA LEU A 66 -8.58 0.16 5.24
C LEU A 66 -9.16 -0.92 4.33
N SER A 67 -9.61 -2.01 4.94
CA SER A 67 -10.29 -3.11 4.25
C SER A 67 -11.65 -3.34 4.89
N HIS A 68 -12.63 -3.73 4.07
CA HIS A 68 -14.02 -3.89 4.50
C HIS A 68 -14.28 -5.23 5.23
N ASN A 69 -13.32 -6.17 5.25
CA ASN A 69 -13.45 -7.43 5.97
C ASN A 69 -12.09 -7.96 6.48
N LYS A 70 -12.14 -8.84 7.50
CA LYS A 70 -10.95 -9.40 8.15
C LYS A 70 -10.08 -10.24 7.19
N THR A 71 -10.69 -11.02 6.30
CA THR A 71 -10.00 -11.90 5.35
C THR A 71 -9.12 -11.11 4.37
N LEU A 72 -9.70 -10.10 3.71
CA LEU A 72 -8.96 -9.23 2.80
C LEU A 72 -7.94 -8.37 3.56
N ALA A 73 -8.25 -7.95 4.78
CA ALA A 73 -7.28 -7.24 5.61
C ALA A 73 -6.04 -8.09 5.90
N ALA A 74 -6.24 -9.37 6.23
CA ALA A 74 -5.14 -10.31 6.46
C ALA A 74 -4.33 -10.57 5.18
N GLN A 75 -5.00 -10.74 4.03
CA GLN A 75 -4.32 -10.88 2.73
C GLN A 75 -3.46 -9.65 2.39
N LEU A 76 -4.02 -8.44 2.54
CA LEU A 76 -3.27 -7.20 2.31
C LEU A 76 -2.10 -7.05 3.27
N TYR A 77 -2.25 -7.48 4.53
CA TYR A 77 -1.16 -7.45 5.49
C TYR A 77 0.00 -8.36 5.08
N GLU A 78 -0.27 -9.61 4.68
CA GLU A 78 0.78 -10.52 4.22
C GLU A 78 1.44 -10.00 2.93
N GLU A 79 0.67 -9.55 1.94
CA GLU A 79 1.21 -8.97 0.70
C GLU A 79 2.11 -7.75 0.99
N MET A 80 1.67 -6.84 1.88
CA MET A 80 2.47 -5.67 2.24
C MET A 80 3.71 -6.02 3.05
N LYS A 81 3.64 -7.04 3.92
CA LYS A 81 4.77 -7.53 4.70
C LYS A 81 5.83 -8.17 3.81
N GLU A 82 5.42 -8.91 2.79
CA GLU A 82 6.32 -9.44 1.76
C GLU A 82 6.96 -8.33 0.93
N LEU A 83 6.19 -7.30 0.57
CA LEU A 83 6.69 -6.17 -0.24
C LEU A 83 7.58 -5.21 0.56
N PHE A 84 7.41 -5.11 1.88
CA PHE A 84 8.17 -4.20 2.74
C PHE A 84 8.77 -4.93 3.97
N PRO A 85 9.65 -5.93 3.77
CA PRO A 85 10.16 -6.77 4.84
C PRO A 85 11.05 -6.01 5.84
N ASP A 86 11.64 -4.89 5.39
CA ASP A 86 12.54 -4.05 6.18
C ASP A 86 11.79 -2.91 6.92
N ASN A 87 10.47 -2.76 6.71
CA ASN A 87 9.64 -1.71 7.31
C ASN A 87 8.60 -2.27 8.30
N ALA A 88 8.07 -1.40 9.15
CA ALA A 88 7.03 -1.77 10.11
C ALA A 88 5.66 -1.89 9.40
N VAL A 89 5.28 -3.12 9.05
CA VAL A 89 3.94 -3.47 8.58
C VAL A 89 3.16 -4.08 9.76
N SER A 90 2.04 -3.47 10.12
CA SER A 90 1.24 -3.86 11.29
C SER A 90 -0.19 -4.21 10.91
N TYR A 91 -0.79 -5.14 11.64
CA TYR A 91 -2.17 -5.57 11.45
C TYR A 91 -3.02 -5.15 12.64
N PHE A 92 -4.11 -4.42 12.40
CA PHE A 92 -5.02 -3.95 13.44
C PHE A 92 -6.47 -4.27 13.06
N VAL A 93 -7.06 -5.22 13.79
CA VAL A 93 -8.46 -5.61 13.68
C VAL A 93 -9.02 -5.85 15.07
N ASN A 94 -10.34 -5.77 15.21
CA ASN A 94 -10.99 -6.13 16.46
C ASN A 94 -10.78 -7.64 16.75
N ALA A 95 -10.27 -7.92 17.95
CA ALA A 95 -10.05 -9.28 18.46
C ALA A 95 -11.36 -10.04 18.77
N ASN A 96 -12.51 -9.35 18.78
CA ASN A 96 -13.80 -10.00 18.95
C ASN A 96 -14.23 -10.68 17.64
N ASP A 97 -14.42 -11.99 17.70
CA ASP A 97 -15.01 -12.81 16.64
C ASP A 97 -16.53 -12.94 16.75
N PHE A 98 -17.12 -12.38 17.82
CA PHE A 98 -18.55 -12.41 18.07
C PHE A 98 -19.17 -11.03 17.85
N PHE A 99 -20.03 -10.94 16.84
CA PHE A 99 -21.13 -9.99 16.82
C PHE A 99 -22.34 -10.72 17.43
N PHE A 100 -22.82 -10.27 18.58
CA PHE A 100 -24.17 -10.51 19.04
C PHE A 100 -25.09 -9.41 18.50
#